data_AF-A0A3M2AP93-F1
#
_entry.id   AF-A0A3M2AP93-F1
#
_cell.length_a   1.000
_cell.length_b   1.000
_cell.length_c   1.000
_cell.angle_alpha   90.00
_cell.angle_beta   90.00
_cell.angle_gamma   90.00
#
_symmetry.space_group_name_H-M   'P 1'
#
loop_
_entity.id
_entity.type
_entity.pdbx_description
1 polymer ?
#
loop_
_entity_poly.entity_id
_entity_poly.type
_entity_poly.pdbx_seq_one_letter_code
_entity_poly.pdbx_strand_id
1 'polypeptide(L)'
;MERRTAVDRLVRGLARMHLALALVPLLFLAAALARAAGAGFTPAPDDYPRVRYRPGPAADVVLATWRQAGIDPADRVVAVWGLADAGREPEPDGPGLGTALRLAEAGARLRLCDPRLAGRTLDLPAGGRTEVEADPWSALDGATDLLLDSDLPLFAGADPDRLAAALPPGGGVFDCLEALDGPALRDRGLAWFPVGGPGWPPWLDPDFRAFADRLRDELPADARLLLWPERPPVPSPRGRWYLLLAYELAPRAVLLPEPELASGTAVQYRQWVRRLGSGFDRSPAAARAVAEKEGATHLLRFVPRADFRAEDWRLEEVRR
;
A
#
# COMPACT_ATOMS: atom_id res chain seq x y z
N MET A 1 -24.01 -63.01 -32.63
CA MET A 1 -22.69 -62.36 -32.86
C MET A 1 -22.84 -60.93 -33.41
N GLU A 2 -23.77 -60.67 -34.33
CA GLU A 2 -24.00 -59.34 -34.94
C GLU A 2 -24.46 -58.22 -33.99
N ARG A 3 -25.24 -58.51 -32.93
CA ARG A 3 -25.63 -57.45 -31.98
C ARG A 3 -24.46 -56.85 -31.21
N ARG A 4 -23.40 -57.62 -30.93
CA ARG A 4 -22.20 -57.12 -30.23
C ARG A 4 -21.41 -56.14 -31.12
N THR A 5 -21.33 -56.40 -32.43
CA THR A 5 -20.60 -55.52 -33.36
C THR A 5 -21.29 -54.18 -33.62
N ALA A 6 -22.61 -54.09 -33.44
CA ALA A 6 -23.34 -52.81 -33.50
C ALA A 6 -23.08 -51.95 -32.26
N VAL A 7 -23.13 -52.54 -31.06
CA VAL A 7 -22.86 -51.85 -29.79
C VAL A 7 -21.41 -51.34 -29.74
N ASP A 8 -20.43 -52.16 -30.15
CA ASP A 8 -19.02 -51.74 -30.16
C ASP A 8 -18.73 -50.61 -31.15
N ARG A 9 -19.49 -50.52 -32.25
CA ARG A 9 -19.41 -49.39 -33.19
C ARG A 9 -20.01 -48.13 -32.58
N LEU A 10 -21.16 -48.24 -31.92
CA LEU A 10 -21.80 -47.12 -31.23
C LEU A 10 -20.93 -46.57 -30.10
N VAL A 11 -20.38 -47.44 -29.24
CA VAL A 11 -19.50 -47.04 -28.12
C VAL A 11 -18.24 -46.35 -28.64
N ARG A 12 -17.59 -46.88 -29.68
CA ARG A 12 -16.43 -46.22 -30.31
C ARG A 12 -16.79 -44.88 -30.94
N GLY A 13 -17.98 -44.75 -31.54
CA GLY A 13 -18.50 -43.49 -32.06
C GLY A 13 -18.69 -42.44 -30.97
N LEU A 14 -19.36 -42.82 -29.88
CA LEU A 14 -19.59 -41.95 -28.72
C LEU A 14 -18.28 -41.53 -28.04
N ALA A 15 -17.32 -42.46 -27.89
CA ALA A 15 -16.01 -42.15 -27.31
C ALA A 15 -15.23 -41.13 -28.16
N ARG A 16 -15.24 -41.26 -29.49
CA ARG A 16 -14.62 -40.29 -30.40
C ARG A 16 -15.30 -38.94 -30.35
N MET A 17 -16.63 -38.91 -30.30
CA MET A 17 -17.40 -37.67 -30.15
C MET A 17 -17.10 -36.98 -28.82
N HIS A 18 -17.02 -37.74 -27.72
CA HIS A 18 -16.68 -37.22 -26.40
C HIS A 18 -15.24 -36.64 -26.39
N LEU A 19 -14.28 -37.34 -26.98
CA LEU A 19 -12.91 -36.83 -27.13
C LEU A 19 -12.88 -35.55 -27.97
N ALA A 20 -13.60 -35.50 -29.09
CA ALA A 20 -13.68 -34.31 -29.93
C ALA A 20 -14.28 -33.12 -29.16
N LEU A 21 -15.35 -33.35 -28.39
CA LEU A 21 -15.97 -32.33 -27.55
C LEU A 21 -15.05 -31.88 -26.39
N ALA A 22 -14.22 -32.77 -25.84
CA ALA A 22 -13.24 -32.44 -24.81
C ALA A 22 -12.05 -31.62 -25.36
N LEU A 23 -11.72 -31.77 -26.66
CA LEU A 23 -10.69 -30.95 -27.30
C LEU A 23 -11.14 -29.50 -27.53
N VAL A 24 -12.44 -29.24 -27.69
CA VAL A 24 -12.97 -27.88 -27.89
C VAL A 24 -12.60 -26.91 -26.75
N PRO A 25 -12.85 -27.20 -25.46
CA PRO A 25 -12.45 -26.30 -24.38
C PRO A 25 -10.93 -26.20 -24.23
N LEU A 26 -10.17 -27.25 -24.54
CA LEU A 26 -8.71 -27.20 -24.52
C LEU A 26 -8.15 -26.30 -25.62
N LEU A 27 -8.73 -26.34 -26.83
CA LEU A 27 -8.39 -25.44 -27.92
C LEU A 27 -8.78 -24.00 -27.60
N PHE A 28 -9.94 -23.78 -26.98
CA PHE A 28 -10.35 -22.45 -26.52
C PHE A 28 -9.40 -21.91 -25.46
N LEU A 29 -9.01 -22.74 -24.49
CA LEU A 29 -8.02 -22.38 -23.46
C LEU A 29 -6.66 -22.07 -24.09
N ALA A 30 -6.17 -22.92 -25.00
CA ALA A 30 -4.90 -22.69 -25.69
C ALA A 30 -4.92 -21.40 -26.52
N ALA A 31 -6.01 -21.14 -27.25
CA ALA A 31 -6.19 -19.91 -28.01
C ALA A 31 -6.30 -18.68 -27.10
N ALA A 32 -7.00 -18.79 -25.97
CA ALA A 32 -7.10 -17.73 -24.97
C ALA A 32 -5.73 -17.42 -24.34
N LEU A 33 -4.94 -18.45 -24.00
CA LEU A 33 -3.58 -18.29 -23.49
C LEU A 33 -2.64 -17.68 -24.53
N ALA A 34 -2.70 -18.14 -25.79
CA ALA A 34 -1.89 -17.58 -26.87
C ALA A 34 -2.26 -16.11 -27.17
N ARG A 35 -3.55 -15.77 -27.14
CA ARG A 35 -4.01 -14.38 -27.28
C ARG A 35 -3.66 -13.54 -26.07
N ALA A 36 -3.78 -14.05 -24.85
CA ALA A 36 -3.37 -13.33 -23.65
C ALA A 36 -1.86 -13.06 -23.64
N ALA A 37 -1.05 -14.05 -24.03
CA ALA A 37 0.39 -13.89 -24.19
C ALA A 37 0.75 -12.91 -25.32
N GLY A 38 0.03 -12.97 -26.45
CA GLY A 38 0.27 -12.09 -27.61
C GLY A 38 -0.31 -10.68 -27.50
N ALA A 39 -1.33 -10.48 -26.66
CA ALA A 39 -1.92 -9.17 -26.41
C ALA A 39 -1.00 -8.27 -25.57
N GLY A 40 -0.01 -8.85 -24.90
CA GLY A 40 0.94 -8.13 -24.05
C GLY A 40 0.23 -7.41 -22.92
N PHE A 41 0.14 -8.02 -21.74
CA PHE A 41 -0.20 -7.24 -20.56
C PHE A 41 1.00 -6.36 -20.22
N THR A 42 0.99 -5.12 -20.68
CA THR A 42 2.01 -4.10 -20.37
C THR A 42 1.40 -3.13 -19.37
N PRO A 43 1.30 -3.50 -18.08
CA PRO A 43 0.66 -2.64 -17.11
C PRO A 43 1.47 -1.36 -16.98
N ALA A 44 0.83 -0.23 -17.29
CA ALA A 44 1.36 1.11 -17.02
C ALA A 44 0.78 1.62 -15.69
N PRO A 45 1.51 2.47 -14.94
CA PRO A 45 0.95 3.13 -13.75
C PRO A 45 -0.39 3.82 -14.03
N ASP A 46 -0.56 4.37 -15.24
CA ASP A 46 -1.79 5.04 -15.68
C ASP A 46 -3.00 4.10 -15.83
N ASP A 47 -2.77 2.79 -16.03
CA ASP A 47 -3.84 1.78 -16.06
C ASP A 47 -4.42 1.50 -14.66
N TYR A 48 -3.72 1.96 -13.62
CA TYR A 48 -4.09 1.81 -12.22
C TYR A 48 -4.21 3.20 -11.58
N PRO A 49 -5.23 3.98 -11.99
CA PRO A 49 -5.48 5.27 -11.37
C PRO A 49 -5.61 5.05 -9.87
N ARG A 50 -5.14 6.04 -9.09
CA ARG A 50 -5.23 5.96 -7.63
C ARG A 50 -6.64 5.51 -7.27
N VAL A 51 -6.77 4.38 -6.54
CA VAL A 51 -8.08 3.95 -6.04
C VAL A 51 -8.53 5.06 -5.11
N ARG A 52 -9.35 5.97 -5.64
CA ARG A 52 -9.90 7.08 -4.87
C ARG A 52 -10.63 6.44 -3.71
N TYR A 53 -10.12 6.70 -2.52
CA TYR A 53 -10.76 6.17 -1.33
C TYR A 53 -12.14 6.80 -1.24
N ARG A 54 -13.07 6.03 -0.68
CA ARG A 54 -14.42 6.56 -0.46
C ARG A 54 -14.37 7.43 0.81
N PRO A 55 -15.05 8.58 0.84
CA PRO A 55 -15.00 9.48 1.99
C PRO A 55 -15.42 8.81 3.29
N GLY A 56 -16.39 7.89 3.21
CA GLY A 56 -16.85 7.11 4.36
C GLY A 56 -15.76 6.28 5.03
N PRO A 57 -15.18 5.29 4.32
CA PRO A 57 -14.06 4.52 4.84
C PRO A 57 -12.88 5.34 5.36
N ALA A 58 -12.53 6.48 4.72
CA ALA A 58 -11.47 7.35 5.24
C ALA A 58 -11.87 8.01 6.57
N ALA A 59 -13.07 8.59 6.66
CA ALA A 59 -13.59 9.12 7.91
C ALA A 59 -13.68 8.05 9.01
N ASP A 60 -14.11 6.84 8.66
CA ASP A 60 -14.18 5.71 9.60
C ASP A 60 -12.81 5.35 10.19
N VAL A 61 -11.74 5.44 9.39
CA VAL A 61 -10.36 5.24 9.87
C VAL A 61 -9.98 6.32 10.88
N VAL A 62 -10.22 7.60 10.57
CA VAL A 62 -9.93 8.72 11.49
C VAL A 62 -10.70 8.56 12.80
N LEU A 63 -12.01 8.32 12.72
CA LEU A 63 -12.88 8.15 13.88
C LEU A 63 -12.52 6.91 14.71
N ALA A 64 -12.13 5.81 14.06
CA ALA A 64 -11.64 4.61 14.75
C ALA A 64 -10.33 4.89 15.49
N THR A 65 -9.40 5.64 14.88
CA THR A 65 -8.15 6.05 15.53
C THR A 65 -8.42 6.88 16.78
N TRP A 66 -9.30 7.89 16.72
CA TRP A 66 -9.66 8.67 17.90
C TRP A 66 -10.33 7.82 18.98
N ARG A 67 -11.28 6.96 18.60
CA ARG A 67 -11.95 6.05 19.53
C ARG A 67 -10.98 5.11 20.25
N GLN A 68 -10.00 4.56 19.53
CA GLN A 68 -8.96 3.69 20.12
C GLN A 68 -8.08 4.45 21.12
N ALA A 69 -7.87 5.74 20.90
CA ALA A 69 -7.15 6.62 21.82
C ALA A 69 -8.03 7.17 22.97
N GLY A 70 -9.33 6.85 23.00
CA GLY A 70 -10.27 7.40 23.99
C GLY A 70 -10.57 8.89 23.80
N ILE A 71 -10.46 9.39 22.57
CA ILE A 71 -10.66 10.80 22.20
C ILE A 71 -12.07 10.97 21.62
N ASP A 72 -12.82 11.97 22.11
CA ASP A 72 -14.11 12.36 21.55
C ASP A 72 -13.89 13.26 20.31
N PRO A 73 -14.56 13.00 19.16
CA PRO A 73 -14.50 13.89 18.01
C PRO A 73 -14.84 15.36 18.33
N ALA A 74 -15.74 15.61 19.30
CA ALA A 74 -16.13 16.97 19.69
C ALA A 74 -14.98 17.80 20.27
N ASP A 75 -13.95 17.14 20.81
CA ASP A 75 -12.74 17.78 21.33
C ASP A 75 -11.73 18.12 20.22
N ARG A 76 -12.02 17.78 18.96
CA ARG A 76 -11.08 17.95 17.84
C ARG A 76 -11.37 19.18 16.99
N VAL A 77 -10.29 19.79 16.53
CA VAL A 77 -10.27 20.82 15.49
C VAL A 77 -9.39 20.30 14.37
N VAL A 78 -10.01 19.93 13.25
CA VAL A 78 -9.31 19.33 12.11
C VAL A 78 -9.05 20.40 11.06
N ALA A 79 -7.78 20.66 10.79
CA ALA A 79 -7.37 21.35 9.58
C ALA A 79 -7.51 20.40 8.38
N VAL A 80 -8.25 20.80 7.36
CA VAL A 80 -8.45 20.02 6.14
C VAL A 80 -7.73 20.71 5.00
N TRP A 81 -6.68 20.09 4.47
CA TRP A 81 -5.93 20.57 3.32
C TRP A 81 -6.40 19.84 2.06
N GLY A 82 -7.17 20.55 1.23
CA GLY A 82 -7.76 19.99 0.02
C GLY A 82 -9.22 19.59 0.19
N LEU A 83 -10.11 20.21 -0.58
CA LEU A 83 -11.53 19.89 -0.60
C LEU A 83 -11.96 19.17 -1.87
N ALA A 84 -11.16 19.28 -2.92
CA ALA A 84 -11.41 18.70 -4.25
C ALA A 84 -10.11 18.19 -4.88
N ASP A 85 -10.22 17.28 -5.84
CA ASP A 85 -9.09 16.90 -6.69
C ASP A 85 -8.68 18.06 -7.61
N ALA A 86 -7.44 18.05 -8.10
CA ALA A 86 -6.98 18.98 -9.13
C ALA A 86 -7.98 19.07 -10.31
N GLY A 87 -8.34 20.31 -10.66
CA GLY A 87 -9.24 20.60 -11.79
C GLY A 87 -10.73 20.32 -11.54
N ARG A 88 -11.15 20.00 -10.31
CA ARG A 88 -12.57 19.77 -9.96
C ARG A 88 -13.07 20.76 -8.91
N GLU A 89 -14.38 21.00 -8.93
CA GLU A 89 -15.09 21.65 -7.83
C GLU A 89 -15.28 20.64 -6.67
N PRO A 90 -15.38 21.10 -5.42
CA PRO A 90 -15.66 20.24 -4.28
C PRO A 90 -17.09 19.71 -4.36
N GLU A 91 -17.24 18.40 -4.19
CA GLU A 91 -18.53 17.71 -4.15
C GLU A 91 -18.76 17.15 -2.73
N PRO A 92 -19.98 17.19 -2.18
CA PRO A 92 -20.25 16.66 -0.84
C PRO A 92 -19.91 15.17 -0.66
N ASP A 93 -19.90 14.40 -1.74
CA ASP A 93 -19.48 12.98 -1.79
C ASP A 93 -18.07 12.79 -2.36
N GLY A 94 -17.37 13.88 -2.70
CA GLY A 94 -15.97 13.89 -3.06
C GLY A 94 -15.06 13.54 -1.87
N PRO A 95 -13.84 13.02 -2.11
CA PRO A 95 -12.97 12.51 -1.06
C PRO A 95 -12.68 13.56 0.02
N GLY A 96 -12.27 14.78 -0.37
CA GLY A 96 -11.84 15.83 0.57
C GLY A 96 -13.00 16.36 1.38
N LEU A 97 -13.92 17.03 0.70
CA LEU A 97 -15.09 17.61 1.35
C LEU A 97 -15.96 16.54 2.03
N GLY A 98 -16.20 15.39 1.40
CA GLY A 98 -17.03 14.34 2.00
C GLY A 98 -16.43 13.70 3.25
N THR A 99 -15.10 13.57 3.33
CA THR A 99 -14.44 13.08 4.55
C THR A 99 -14.57 14.13 5.64
N ALA A 100 -14.29 15.39 5.32
CA ALA A 100 -14.43 16.51 6.25
C ALA A 100 -15.85 16.63 6.81
N LEU A 101 -16.88 16.59 5.95
CA LEU A 101 -18.29 16.67 6.37
C LEU A 101 -18.66 15.54 7.35
N ARG A 102 -18.20 14.30 7.11
CA ARG A 102 -18.43 13.18 8.03
C ARG A 102 -17.76 13.36 9.39
N LEU A 103 -16.56 13.96 9.43
CA LEU A 103 -15.91 14.30 10.69
C LEU A 103 -16.71 15.37 11.45
N ALA A 104 -17.26 16.37 10.74
CA ALA A 104 -18.16 17.36 11.35
C ALA A 104 -19.48 16.76 11.82
N GLU A 105 -20.07 15.81 11.08
CA GLU A 105 -21.26 15.05 11.53
C GLU A 105 -21.00 14.28 12.83
N ALA A 106 -19.76 13.81 13.03
CA ALA A 106 -19.33 13.16 14.26
C ALA A 106 -19.06 14.14 15.42
N GLY A 107 -19.08 15.46 15.17
CA GLY A 107 -18.89 16.50 16.17
C GLY A 107 -17.58 17.30 16.06
N ALA A 108 -16.67 16.92 15.16
CA ALA A 108 -15.40 17.63 15.01
C ALA A 108 -15.59 19.04 14.43
N ARG A 109 -14.77 19.99 14.89
CA ARG A 109 -14.71 21.33 14.29
C ARG A 109 -13.74 21.32 13.12
N LEU A 110 -14.04 22.06 12.06
CA LEU A 110 -13.24 22.07 10.84
C LEU A 110 -12.66 23.45 10.54
N ARG A 111 -11.38 23.49 10.16
CA ARG A 111 -10.74 24.61 9.49
C ARG A 111 -10.35 24.15 8.09
N LEU A 112 -10.90 24.78 7.06
CA LEU A 112 -10.75 24.28 5.69
C LEU A 112 -9.71 25.11 4.96
N CYS A 113 -8.83 24.47 4.20
CA CYS A 113 -7.93 25.13 3.28
C CYS A 113 -8.06 24.52 1.89
N ASP A 114 -8.37 25.36 0.93
CA ASP A 114 -8.24 25.06 -0.49
C ASP A 114 -8.04 26.39 -1.25
N PRO A 115 -6.83 26.69 -1.74
CA PRO A 115 -6.55 27.99 -2.37
C PRO A 115 -7.44 28.32 -3.56
N ARG A 116 -8.03 27.31 -4.21
CA ARG A 116 -8.97 27.49 -5.33
C ARG A 116 -10.34 28.01 -4.89
N LEU A 117 -10.65 27.85 -3.60
CA LEU A 117 -11.94 28.17 -3.00
C LEU A 117 -11.82 29.25 -1.92
N ALA A 118 -10.64 29.87 -1.80
CA ALA A 118 -10.34 30.87 -0.78
C ALA A 118 -11.44 31.95 -0.68
N GLY A 119 -11.86 32.25 0.55
CA GLY A 119 -12.91 33.23 0.84
C GLY A 119 -14.34 32.73 0.63
N ARG A 120 -14.55 31.50 0.14
CA ARG A 120 -15.88 30.88 0.11
C ARG A 120 -16.26 30.43 1.52
N THR A 121 -17.51 30.66 1.90
CA THR A 121 -18.09 30.06 3.11
C THR A 121 -18.79 28.76 2.73
N LEU A 122 -18.50 27.67 3.45
CA LEU A 122 -19.18 26.39 3.33
C LEU A 122 -20.08 26.16 4.55
N ASP A 123 -21.27 25.63 4.27
CA ASP A 123 -22.19 25.19 5.31
C ASP A 123 -21.79 23.79 5.78
N LEU A 124 -21.68 23.64 7.10
CA LEU A 124 -21.32 22.41 7.78
C LEU A 124 -22.56 21.78 8.44
N PRO A 125 -22.51 20.48 8.77
CA PRO A 125 -23.53 19.82 9.59
C PRO A 125 -23.86 20.61 10.87
N ALA A 126 -25.07 20.40 11.39
CA ALA A 126 -25.59 21.08 12.59
C ALA A 126 -25.63 22.63 12.50
N GLY A 127 -25.63 23.19 11.28
CA GLY A 127 -25.74 24.63 11.04
C GLY A 127 -24.43 25.40 11.27
N GLY A 128 -23.29 24.70 11.38
CA GLY A 128 -21.98 25.34 11.37
C GLY A 128 -21.69 25.99 10.03
N ARG A 129 -20.84 27.01 10.02
CA ARG A 129 -20.31 27.62 8.80
C ARG A 129 -18.84 27.88 8.99
N THR A 130 -18.05 27.67 7.94
CA THR A 130 -16.61 27.90 7.98
C THR A 130 -16.14 28.52 6.67
N GLU A 131 -15.22 29.45 6.77
CA GLU A 131 -14.58 30.07 5.60
C GLU A 131 -13.41 29.19 5.14
N VAL A 132 -13.23 29.08 3.83
CA VAL A 132 -12.11 28.34 3.26
C VAL A 132 -10.89 29.26 3.17
N GLU A 133 -9.83 28.87 3.87
CA GLU A 133 -8.55 29.57 3.95
C GLU A 133 -7.74 29.38 2.66
N ALA A 134 -7.03 30.44 2.25
CA ALA A 134 -6.07 30.37 1.16
C ALA A 134 -4.72 29.76 1.59
N ASP A 135 -4.33 29.99 2.85
CA ASP A 135 -3.03 29.55 3.37
C ASP A 135 -3.18 28.26 4.19
N PRO A 136 -2.50 27.15 3.83
CA PRO A 136 -2.53 25.92 4.62
C PRO A 136 -2.17 26.15 6.10
N TRP A 137 -1.26 27.08 6.37
CA TRP A 137 -0.76 27.32 7.72
C TRP A 137 -1.77 28.08 8.57
N SER A 138 -2.58 28.96 7.98
CA SER A 138 -3.71 29.59 8.68
C SER A 138 -4.76 28.57 9.13
N ALA A 139 -5.03 27.54 8.31
CA ALA A 139 -5.97 26.48 8.68
C ALA A 139 -5.47 25.61 9.86
N LEU A 140 -4.17 25.60 10.16
CA LEU A 140 -3.60 24.88 11.30
C LEU A 140 -3.69 25.63 12.63
N ASP A 141 -4.02 26.91 12.63
CA ASP A 141 -4.10 27.69 13.86
C ASP A 141 -5.17 27.11 14.82
N GLY A 142 -4.74 26.70 16.02
CA GLY A 142 -5.59 26.00 16.99
C GLY A 142 -6.10 24.61 16.56
N ALA A 143 -5.60 24.05 15.46
CA ALA A 143 -5.94 22.70 15.03
C ALA A 143 -5.30 21.64 15.94
N THR A 144 -6.02 20.56 16.19
CA THR A 144 -5.51 19.36 16.89
C THR A 144 -5.00 18.29 15.92
N ASP A 145 -5.52 18.30 14.70
CA ASP A 145 -5.19 17.33 13.66
C ASP A 145 -5.13 17.99 12.28
N LEU A 146 -4.41 17.35 11.38
CA LEU A 146 -4.40 17.63 9.95
C LEU A 146 -5.00 16.44 9.19
N LEU A 147 -5.94 16.70 8.30
CA LEU A 147 -6.38 15.82 7.23
C LEU A 147 -5.86 16.39 5.90
N LEU A 148 -4.95 15.67 5.25
CA LEU A 148 -4.43 16.03 3.93
C LEU A 148 -5.10 15.18 2.85
N ASP A 149 -5.86 15.85 1.98
CA ASP A 149 -6.57 15.23 0.86
C ASP A 149 -6.56 16.09 -0.41
N SER A 150 -5.37 16.51 -0.82
CA SER A 150 -5.19 17.09 -2.15
C SER A 150 -3.75 16.98 -2.63
N ASP A 151 -3.65 16.70 -3.93
CA ASP A 151 -2.40 16.60 -4.68
C ASP A 151 -1.84 17.96 -5.10
N LEU A 152 -2.41 19.07 -4.62
CA LEU A 152 -1.89 20.40 -4.90
C LEU A 152 -0.42 20.49 -4.46
N PRO A 153 0.51 20.94 -5.33
CA PRO A 153 1.94 20.98 -5.03
C PRO A 153 2.32 21.75 -3.77
N LEU A 154 1.48 22.69 -3.32
CA LEU A 154 1.73 23.47 -2.10
C LEU A 154 1.56 22.67 -0.80
N PHE A 155 0.82 21.55 -0.83
CA PHE A 155 0.67 20.65 0.30
C PHE A 155 1.74 19.56 0.29
N ALA A 156 2.21 19.19 -0.90
CA ALA A 156 3.29 18.22 -1.07
C ALA A 156 4.58 18.74 -0.45
N GLY A 157 5.24 17.91 0.36
CA GLY A 157 6.52 18.28 0.99
C GLY A 157 6.41 19.37 2.07
N ALA A 158 5.25 19.50 2.72
CA ALA A 158 5.12 20.38 3.88
C ALA A 158 6.19 20.05 4.93
N ASP A 159 6.83 21.11 5.46
CA ASP A 159 7.96 20.99 6.39
C ASP A 159 7.52 20.31 7.71
N PRO A 160 8.11 19.14 8.06
CA PRO A 160 7.79 18.44 9.29
C PRO A 160 8.04 19.27 10.55
N ASP A 161 9.06 20.14 10.59
CA ASP A 161 9.34 21.01 11.72
C ASP A 161 8.24 22.03 11.92
N ARG A 162 7.74 22.60 10.81
CA ARG A 162 6.66 23.58 10.84
C ARG A 162 5.32 22.95 11.24
N LEU A 163 5.05 21.73 10.77
CA LEU A 163 3.86 20.96 11.20
C LEU A 163 3.91 20.63 12.69
N ALA A 164 5.06 20.19 13.21
CA ALA A 164 5.24 19.89 14.63
C ALA A 164 5.15 21.12 15.53
N ALA A 165 5.50 22.30 15.01
CA ALA A 165 5.32 23.57 15.73
C ALA A 165 3.86 24.05 15.73
N ALA A 166 3.08 23.72 14.69
CA ALA A 166 1.71 24.18 14.51
C ALA A 166 0.67 23.28 15.22
N LEU A 167 0.94 21.98 15.32
CA LEU A 167 0.06 21.00 15.96
C LEU A 167 0.52 20.68 17.39
N PRO A 168 -0.39 20.31 18.30
CA PRO A 168 -0.01 19.86 19.63
C PRO A 168 0.80 18.56 19.57
N PRO A 169 1.66 18.27 20.57
CA PRO A 169 2.32 16.96 20.69
C PRO A 169 1.29 15.82 20.68
N GLY A 170 1.54 14.80 19.86
CA GLY A 170 0.58 13.70 19.62
C GLY A 170 -0.58 14.05 18.69
N GLY A 171 -0.61 15.25 18.11
CA GLY A 171 -1.57 15.66 17.09
C GLY A 171 -1.55 14.70 15.89
N GLY A 172 -2.74 14.37 15.38
CA GLY A 172 -2.90 13.43 14.28
C GLY A 172 -2.61 14.07 12.94
N VAL A 173 -1.86 13.39 12.08
CA VAL A 173 -1.68 13.74 10.67
C VAL A 173 -2.22 12.60 9.83
N PHE A 174 -3.42 12.77 9.29
CA PHE A 174 -4.11 11.82 8.42
C PHE A 174 -3.79 12.17 6.97
N ASP A 175 -2.80 11.46 6.43
CA ASP A 175 -2.29 11.70 5.09
C ASP A 175 -2.96 10.73 4.11
N CYS A 176 -3.92 11.25 3.36
CA CYS A 176 -4.69 10.45 2.42
C CYS A 176 -3.99 10.25 1.07
N LEU A 177 -2.80 10.82 0.91
CA LEU A 177 -2.06 10.78 -0.35
C LEU A 177 -0.65 10.21 -0.20
N GLU A 178 -0.24 9.93 1.05
CA GLU A 178 1.14 9.64 1.43
C GLU A 178 2.11 10.69 0.87
N ALA A 179 1.71 11.97 0.94
CA ALA A 179 2.46 13.09 0.39
C ALA A 179 3.47 13.70 1.38
N LEU A 180 3.45 13.29 2.65
CA LEU A 180 4.31 13.79 3.72
C LEU A 180 5.35 12.76 4.17
N ASP A 181 6.44 13.24 4.77
CA ASP A 181 7.46 12.39 5.39
C ASP A 181 6.98 11.87 6.76
N GLY A 182 6.22 10.78 6.74
CA GLY A 182 5.69 10.13 7.93
C GLY A 182 6.72 9.82 9.03
N PRO A 183 7.89 9.23 8.72
CA PRO A 183 9.00 9.10 9.68
C PRO A 183 9.41 10.42 10.31
N ALA A 184 9.67 11.47 9.52
CA ALA A 184 10.11 12.76 10.05
C ALA A 184 9.05 13.41 10.97
N LEU A 185 7.76 13.22 10.67
CA LEU A 185 6.64 13.67 11.52
C LEU A 185 6.61 12.92 12.85
N ARG A 186 6.79 11.60 12.82
CA ARG A 186 6.84 10.77 14.04
C ARG A 186 8.02 11.10 14.93
N ASP A 187 9.19 11.33 14.36
CA ASP A 187 10.39 11.74 15.10
C ASP A 187 10.21 13.08 15.84
N ARG A 188 9.24 13.90 15.38
CA ARG A 188 8.84 15.18 16.00
C ARG A 188 7.64 15.07 16.94
N GLY A 189 7.20 13.84 17.26
CA GLY A 189 6.13 13.59 18.22
C GLY A 189 4.71 13.72 17.65
N LEU A 190 4.54 13.80 16.33
CA LEU A 190 3.22 13.74 15.70
C LEU A 190 2.79 12.30 15.41
N ALA A 191 1.48 12.05 15.46
CA ALA A 191 0.90 10.76 15.14
C ALA A 191 0.51 10.73 13.65
N TRP A 192 1.39 10.20 12.79
CA TRP A 192 1.12 10.09 11.35
C TRP A 192 0.40 8.79 10.97
N PHE A 193 -0.70 8.94 10.22
CA PHE A 193 -1.58 7.88 9.74
C PHE A 193 -1.74 7.98 8.21
N PRO A 194 -1.19 7.03 7.43
CA PRO A 194 -1.49 6.95 6.01
C PRO A 194 -2.90 6.40 5.84
N VAL A 195 -3.82 7.20 5.28
CA VAL A 195 -5.22 6.82 5.07
C VAL A 195 -5.46 6.39 3.62
N GLY A 196 -4.73 6.96 2.66
CA GLY A 196 -4.79 6.61 1.25
C GLY A 196 -3.40 6.30 0.74
N GLY A 197 -3.19 5.04 0.35
CA GLY A 197 -1.92 4.60 -0.21
C GLY A 197 -1.81 4.79 -1.71
N PRO A 198 -0.62 4.56 -2.30
CA PRO A 198 -0.44 4.60 -3.74
C PRO A 198 -1.45 3.65 -4.39
N GLY A 199 -2.24 4.11 -5.35
CA GLY A 199 -3.26 3.23 -5.94
C GLY A 199 -2.76 2.36 -7.08
N TRP A 200 -1.48 2.47 -7.47
CA TRP A 200 -0.86 1.46 -8.31
C TRP A 200 -0.39 0.25 -7.49
N PRO A 201 -0.44 -0.96 -8.09
CA PRO A 201 0.15 -2.13 -7.51
C PRO A 201 1.64 -1.96 -7.22
N PRO A 202 2.17 -2.63 -6.18
CA PRO A 202 3.56 -2.41 -5.79
C PRO A 202 4.59 -2.87 -6.85
N TRP A 203 4.24 -3.77 -7.77
CA TRP A 203 5.11 -4.18 -8.89
C TRP A 203 5.24 -3.13 -10.03
N LEU A 204 4.47 -2.05 -9.97
CA LEU A 204 4.59 -0.90 -10.87
C LEU A 204 5.38 0.25 -10.27
N ASP A 205 5.83 0.10 -9.02
CA ASP A 205 6.63 1.12 -8.35
C ASP A 205 7.98 1.30 -9.08
N PRO A 206 8.28 2.52 -9.59
CA PRO A 206 9.51 2.76 -10.35
C PRO A 206 10.78 2.50 -9.54
N ASP A 207 10.78 2.84 -8.25
CA ASP A 207 11.92 2.65 -7.36
C ASP A 207 12.15 1.17 -7.10
N PHE A 208 11.06 0.39 -6.93
CA PHE A 208 11.13 -1.06 -6.83
C PHE A 208 11.71 -1.70 -8.09
N ARG A 209 11.25 -1.29 -9.28
CA ARG A 209 11.75 -1.82 -10.56
C ARG A 209 13.21 -1.50 -10.76
N ALA A 210 13.61 -0.24 -10.58
CA ALA A 210 15.00 0.18 -10.67
C ALA A 210 15.89 -0.59 -9.68
N PHE A 211 15.39 -0.84 -8.46
CA PHE A 211 16.08 -1.66 -7.47
C PHE A 211 16.23 -3.13 -7.89
N ALA A 212 15.16 -3.75 -8.39
CA ALA A 212 15.19 -5.13 -8.86
C ALA A 212 16.14 -5.29 -10.05
N ASP A 213 16.13 -4.35 -11.00
CA ASP A 213 17.04 -4.29 -12.15
C ASP A 213 18.50 -4.23 -11.69
N ARG A 214 18.80 -3.32 -10.76
CA ARG A 214 20.13 -3.23 -10.15
C ARG A 214 20.58 -4.56 -9.54
N LEU A 215 19.71 -5.23 -8.77
CA LEU A 215 20.05 -6.53 -8.19
C LEU A 215 20.27 -7.61 -9.25
N ARG A 216 19.53 -7.58 -10.38
CA ARG A 216 19.76 -8.51 -11.49
C ARG A 216 21.11 -8.31 -12.16
N ASP A 217 21.57 -7.06 -12.23
CA ASP A 217 22.86 -6.70 -12.82
C ASP A 217 24.03 -7.01 -11.88
N GLU A 218 23.86 -6.76 -10.57
CA GLU A 218 24.91 -6.95 -9.56
C GLU A 218 25.10 -8.41 -9.13
N LEU A 219 24.06 -9.26 -9.19
CA LEU A 219 24.09 -10.61 -8.63
C LEU A 219 24.21 -11.70 -9.70
N PRO A 220 24.99 -12.77 -9.44
CA PRO A 220 25.02 -13.92 -10.33
C PRO A 220 23.65 -14.61 -10.41
N ALA A 221 23.40 -15.33 -11.51
CA ALA A 221 22.10 -15.95 -11.78
C ALA A 221 21.72 -17.06 -10.79
N ASP A 222 22.70 -17.68 -10.14
CA ASP A 222 22.54 -18.69 -9.10
C ASP A 222 22.58 -18.12 -7.67
N ALA A 223 22.58 -16.79 -7.54
CA ALA A 223 22.55 -16.14 -6.23
C ALA A 223 21.35 -16.60 -5.39
N ARG A 224 21.63 -16.81 -4.11
CA ARG A 224 20.65 -17.09 -3.06
C ARG A 224 20.69 -15.93 -2.07
N LEU A 225 19.61 -15.15 -2.01
CA LEU A 225 19.51 -13.93 -1.22
C LEU A 225 18.67 -14.19 0.03
N LEU A 226 19.23 -14.01 1.23
CA LEU A 226 18.43 -13.97 2.46
C LEU A 226 17.94 -12.54 2.71
N LEU A 227 16.63 -12.35 2.73
CA LEU A 227 16.02 -11.08 3.13
C LEU A 227 16.01 -10.97 4.65
N TRP A 228 16.57 -9.88 5.18
CA TRP A 228 16.73 -9.70 6.62
C TRP A 228 16.16 -8.36 7.12
N PRO A 229 15.07 -8.37 7.91
CA PRO A 229 14.46 -7.14 8.38
C PRO A 229 15.22 -6.54 9.58
N GLU A 230 15.63 -5.28 9.47
CA GLU A 230 16.34 -4.56 10.54
C GLU A 230 15.41 -4.02 11.63
N ARG A 231 14.11 -3.92 11.34
CA ARG A 231 13.06 -3.52 12.29
C ARG A 231 11.89 -4.51 12.26
N PRO A 232 10.92 -4.43 13.19
CA PRO A 232 9.65 -5.13 13.06
C PRO A 232 8.98 -4.86 11.71
N PRO A 233 8.52 -5.90 10.98
CA PRO A 233 7.72 -5.71 9.77
C PRO A 233 6.43 -4.94 10.05
N VAL A 234 5.93 -4.24 9.02
CA VAL A 234 4.62 -3.58 9.09
C VAL A 234 3.50 -4.56 8.72
N PRO A 235 2.29 -4.48 9.31
CA PRO A 235 1.18 -5.38 8.98
C PRO A 235 0.50 -5.09 7.64
N SER A 236 0.99 -4.11 6.87
CA SER A 236 0.41 -3.70 5.59
C SER A 236 0.60 -4.79 4.52
N PRO A 237 -0.45 -5.18 3.79
CA PRO A 237 -0.31 -6.09 2.64
C PRO A 237 0.68 -5.61 1.58
N ARG A 238 0.93 -4.29 1.49
CA ARG A 238 1.94 -3.70 0.58
C ARG A 238 3.37 -3.99 1.04
N GLY A 239 3.59 -4.18 2.34
CA GLY A 239 4.90 -4.55 2.92
C GLY A 239 5.38 -5.97 2.58
N ARG A 240 4.68 -6.69 1.68
CA ARG A 240 5.05 -8.03 1.18
C ARG A 240 5.94 -7.97 -0.06
N TRP A 241 6.85 -6.99 -0.08
CA TRP A 241 7.80 -6.75 -1.18
C TRP A 241 8.61 -7.99 -1.56
N TYR A 242 8.89 -8.87 -0.60
CA TYR A 242 9.60 -10.13 -0.83
C TYR A 242 8.93 -11.03 -1.89
N LEU A 243 7.60 -11.03 -1.99
CA LEU A 243 6.89 -11.83 -3.01
C LEU A 243 7.16 -11.29 -4.42
N LEU A 244 7.14 -9.96 -4.55
CA LEU A 244 7.40 -9.29 -5.82
C LEU A 244 8.87 -9.42 -6.18
N LEU A 245 9.76 -9.24 -5.22
CA LEU A 245 11.19 -9.39 -5.44
C LEU A 245 11.56 -10.83 -5.83
N ALA A 246 10.94 -11.84 -5.23
CA ALA A 246 11.12 -13.24 -5.62
C ALA A 246 10.67 -13.50 -7.07
N TYR A 247 9.61 -12.83 -7.51
CA TYR A 247 9.16 -12.90 -8.90
C TYR A 247 10.14 -12.22 -9.86
N GLU A 248 10.54 -10.98 -9.58
CA GLU A 248 11.43 -10.19 -10.44
C GLU A 248 12.85 -10.77 -10.54
N LEU A 249 13.35 -11.40 -9.47
CA LEU A 249 14.73 -11.94 -9.45
C LEU A 249 14.85 -13.37 -9.95
N ALA A 250 13.75 -14.05 -10.30
CA ALA A 250 13.79 -15.42 -10.80
C ALA A 250 14.80 -15.59 -11.96
N PRO A 251 15.62 -16.66 -11.98
CA PRO A 251 15.56 -17.86 -11.15
C PRO A 251 16.31 -17.78 -9.80
N ARG A 252 16.84 -16.61 -9.40
CA ARG A 252 17.56 -16.46 -8.12
C ARG A 252 16.63 -16.80 -6.95
N ALA A 253 17.16 -17.47 -5.93
CA ALA A 253 16.37 -17.83 -4.76
C ALA A 253 16.30 -16.65 -3.79
N VAL A 254 15.09 -16.20 -3.45
CA VAL A 254 14.83 -15.23 -2.38
C VAL A 254 14.35 -15.98 -1.15
N LEU A 255 15.15 -15.94 -0.09
CA LEU A 255 14.98 -16.66 1.16
C LEU A 255 14.47 -15.72 2.25
N LEU A 256 13.72 -16.27 3.20
CA LEU A 256 13.14 -15.54 4.33
C LEU A 256 13.46 -16.27 5.63
N PRO A 257 13.56 -15.56 6.77
CA PRO A 257 13.50 -16.19 8.08
C PRO A 257 12.08 -16.72 8.31
N GLU A 258 11.97 -17.96 8.79
CA GLU A 258 10.69 -18.63 9.13
C GLU A 258 9.68 -18.60 7.96
N PRO A 259 10.06 -19.09 6.76
CA PRO A 259 9.29 -18.93 5.53
C PRO A 259 7.89 -19.54 5.60
N GLU A 260 7.68 -20.57 6.42
CA GLU A 260 6.38 -21.23 6.66
C GLU A 260 5.30 -20.27 7.18
N LEU A 261 5.70 -19.16 7.81
CA LEU A 261 4.79 -18.11 8.26
C LEU A 261 4.58 -17.02 7.19
N ALA A 262 5.52 -16.86 6.25
CA ALA A 262 5.51 -15.78 5.26
C ALA A 262 4.89 -16.17 3.91
N SER A 263 4.87 -17.46 3.56
CA SER A 263 4.60 -17.95 2.20
C SER A 263 3.10 -18.18 1.88
N GLY A 264 2.18 -17.37 2.40
CA GLY A 264 0.77 -17.67 2.24
C GLY A 264 -0.20 -16.49 2.24
N THR A 265 -1.38 -16.70 2.81
CA THR A 265 -2.49 -15.73 2.84
C THR A 265 -2.13 -14.46 3.62
N ALA A 266 -2.95 -13.41 3.48
CA ALA A 266 -2.81 -12.20 4.31
C ALA A 266 -2.83 -12.51 5.83
N VAL A 267 -3.48 -13.60 6.25
CA VAL A 267 -3.50 -14.06 7.65
C VAL A 267 -2.14 -14.59 8.08
N GLN A 268 -1.49 -15.41 7.25
CA GLN A 268 -0.15 -15.94 7.51
C GLN A 268 0.87 -14.80 7.58
N TYR A 269 0.80 -13.83 6.66
CA TYR A 269 1.65 -12.64 6.76
C TYR A 269 1.53 -11.93 8.12
N ARG A 270 0.31 -11.74 8.65
CA ARG A 270 0.13 -11.15 9.99
C ARG A 270 0.72 -12.00 11.11
N GLN A 271 0.79 -13.32 10.96
CA GLN A 271 1.47 -14.20 11.91
C GLN A 271 2.99 -14.00 11.83
N TRP A 272 3.56 -13.97 10.62
CA TRP A 272 4.98 -13.66 10.40
C TRP A 272 5.36 -12.30 10.96
N VAL A 273 4.56 -11.25 10.69
CA VAL A 273 4.77 -9.91 11.25
C VAL A 273 4.79 -9.93 12.80
N ARG A 274 3.81 -10.60 13.44
CA ARG A 274 3.78 -10.72 14.91
C ARG A 274 4.98 -11.50 15.46
N ARG A 275 5.33 -12.60 14.80
CA ARG A 275 6.45 -13.46 15.20
C ARG A 275 7.78 -12.73 15.09
N LEU A 276 8.00 -11.99 14.00
CA LEU A 276 9.18 -11.15 13.87
C LEU A 276 9.13 -9.96 14.82
N GLY A 277 7.96 -9.38 15.07
CA GLY A 277 7.78 -8.28 16.01
C GLY A 277 8.12 -8.64 17.47
N SER A 278 8.01 -9.92 17.85
CA SER A 278 8.21 -10.40 19.22
C SER A 278 9.32 -11.44 19.31
N GLY A 279 10.46 -11.06 19.91
CA GLY A 279 11.54 -12.00 20.23
C GLY A 279 12.27 -12.58 19.00
N PHE A 280 12.32 -11.85 17.89
CA PHE A 280 13.18 -12.18 16.76
C PHE A 280 14.52 -11.47 16.92
N ASP A 281 15.59 -12.26 17.00
CA ASP A 281 16.97 -11.76 17.06
C ASP A 281 17.37 -11.21 15.68
N ARG A 282 17.53 -9.89 15.61
CA ARG A 282 17.94 -9.16 14.39
C ARG A 282 19.43 -8.89 14.33
N SER A 283 20.21 -9.41 15.28
CA SER A 283 21.64 -9.16 15.35
C SER A 283 22.34 -9.60 14.07
N PRO A 284 23.47 -8.96 13.71
CA PRO A 284 24.27 -9.40 12.58
C PRO A 284 24.73 -10.87 12.70
N ALA A 285 24.95 -11.36 13.91
CA ALA A 285 25.31 -12.76 14.17
C ALA A 285 24.17 -13.73 13.82
N ALA A 286 22.94 -13.44 14.25
CA ALA A 286 21.77 -14.24 13.90
C ALA A 286 21.53 -14.25 12.38
N ALA A 287 21.66 -13.10 11.73
CA ALA A 287 21.53 -12.99 10.27
C ALA A 287 22.50 -13.91 9.53
N ARG A 288 23.77 -13.93 9.94
CA ARG A 288 24.81 -14.80 9.36
C ARG A 288 24.55 -16.27 9.63
N ALA A 289 24.18 -16.64 10.85
CA ALA A 289 23.87 -18.03 11.19
C ALA A 289 22.71 -18.59 10.35
N VAL A 290 21.66 -17.79 10.12
CA VAL A 290 20.55 -18.17 9.23
C VAL A 290 21.02 -18.22 7.78
N ALA A 291 21.81 -17.24 7.32
CA ALA A 291 22.35 -17.24 5.96
C ALA A 291 23.18 -18.49 5.66
N GLU A 292 24.08 -18.88 6.56
CA GLU A 292 24.89 -20.09 6.45
C GLU A 292 24.01 -21.35 6.42
N LYS A 293 23.06 -21.46 7.35
CA LYS A 293 22.13 -22.60 7.44
C LYS A 293 21.33 -22.79 6.14
N GLU A 294 20.81 -21.70 5.57
CA GLU A 294 19.95 -21.74 4.37
C GLU A 294 20.75 -21.74 3.05
N GLY A 295 22.09 -21.72 3.14
CA GLY A 295 23.00 -21.65 2.00
C GLY A 295 22.83 -20.35 1.20
N ALA A 296 22.54 -19.24 1.88
CA ALA A 296 22.49 -17.92 1.25
C ALA A 296 23.90 -17.47 0.87
N THR A 297 24.02 -16.93 -0.34
CA THR A 297 25.25 -16.31 -0.84
C THR A 297 25.33 -14.82 -0.51
N HIS A 298 24.17 -14.19 -0.37
CA HIS A 298 24.02 -12.76 -0.15
C HIS A 298 22.99 -12.52 0.95
N LEU A 299 23.21 -11.49 1.74
CA LEU A 299 22.27 -10.97 2.73
C LEU A 299 21.75 -9.64 2.22
N LEU A 300 20.44 -9.53 2.08
CA LEU A 300 19.77 -8.30 1.67
C LEU A 300 18.99 -7.76 2.87
N ARG A 301 19.62 -6.84 3.60
CA ARG A 301 19.05 -6.18 4.77
C ARG A 301 18.08 -5.11 4.33
N PHE A 302 17.00 -4.92 5.08
CA PHE A 302 16.05 -3.86 4.78
C PHE A 302 15.33 -3.31 6.00
N VAL A 303 14.92 -2.04 5.92
CA VAL A 303 13.96 -1.43 6.86
C VAL A 303 12.54 -1.68 6.35
N PRO A 304 11.71 -2.49 7.03
CA PRO A 304 10.37 -2.78 6.53
C PRO A 304 9.45 -1.55 6.55
N ARG A 305 8.86 -1.24 5.40
CA ARG A 305 7.85 -0.18 5.24
C ARG A 305 6.69 -0.64 4.36
N ALA A 306 5.61 0.15 4.37
CA ALA A 306 4.45 -0.09 3.53
C ALA A 306 4.70 0.37 2.08
N ASP A 307 5.44 1.47 1.92
CA ASP A 307 6.04 1.96 0.70
C ASP A 307 7.39 1.28 0.43
N PHE A 308 7.79 1.18 -0.84
CA PHE A 308 9.12 0.71 -1.20
C PHE A 308 10.03 1.93 -1.32
N ARG A 309 11.23 1.87 -0.74
CA ARG A 309 12.28 2.86 -0.95
C ARG A 309 13.59 2.13 -1.14
N ALA A 310 14.26 2.35 -2.27
CA ALA A 310 15.51 1.63 -2.58
C ALA A 310 16.63 1.87 -1.53
N GLU A 311 16.63 3.05 -0.90
CA GLU A 311 17.59 3.45 0.15
C GLU A 311 17.46 2.67 1.47
N ASP A 312 16.29 2.07 1.73
CA ASP A 312 16.06 1.25 2.91
C ASP A 312 16.70 -0.14 2.80
N TRP A 313 17.34 -0.48 1.67
CA TRP A 313 17.88 -1.82 1.37
C TRP A 313 19.39 -1.80 1.22
N ARG A 314 20.06 -2.80 1.81
CA ARG A 314 21.52 -2.95 1.79
C ARG A 314 21.90 -4.37 1.44
N LEU A 315 22.68 -4.52 0.37
CA LEU A 315 23.20 -5.80 -0.09
C LEU A 315 24.59 -6.05 0.54
N GLU A 316 24.77 -7.25 1.09
CA GLU A 316 26.02 -7.72 1.69
C GLU A 316 26.35 -9.12 1.16
N GLU A 317 27.61 -9.38 0.83
CA GLU A 317 28.08 -10.74 0.57
C GLU A 317 28.21 -11.54 1.87
N VAL A 318 27.73 -12.79 1.86
CA VAL A 318 27.97 -13.73 2.95
C VAL A 318 29.37 -14.30 2.75
N ARG A 319 30.37 -13.64 3.35
CA ARG A 319 31.75 -14.16 3.35
C ARG A 319 31.77 -15.53 4.00
N ARG A 320 32.18 -16.54 3.23
CA ARG A 320 32.47 -17.88 3.72
C ARG A 320 33.75 -17.92 4.54
#